data_AF-A0A8T5GJ62-F1
#
_entry.id   AF-A0A8T5GJ62-F1
#
_cell.length_a   1.000
_cell.length_b   1.000
_cell.length_c   1.000
_cell.angle_alpha   90.00
_cell.angle_beta   90.00
_cell.angle_gamma   90.00
#
_symmetry.space_group_name_H-M   'P 1'
#
loop_
_entity.id
_entity.type
_entity.pdbx_description
1 polymer ?
#
loop_
_entity_poly.entity_id
_entity_poly.type
_entity_poly.pdbx_seq_one_letter_code
_entity_poly.pdbx_strand_id
1 'polypeptide(L)'
;MSQPTTAVSLRITEEDLALLDAQVGLKGSRNRSDVVRMAIQEYLHNRPLLQDMDSVRIPLGRHDQQQLGKLYELLGVTPEIAAQEGIKLYIAKATASLAPINNTLDAVLEASRAATIRRSEYQE
;
A
#
# COMPACT_ATOMS: atom_id res chain seq x y z
N MET A 1 1.46 -35.66 -8.34
CA MET A 1 2.55 -36.04 -7.42
C MET A 1 3.59 -34.92 -7.45
N SER A 2 3.65 -34.06 -6.43
CA SER A 2 4.61 -32.94 -6.42
C SER A 2 5.99 -33.43 -5.96
N GLN A 3 7.02 -33.05 -6.69
CA GLN A 3 8.45 -33.38 -6.51
C GLN A 3 8.97 -33.27 -5.07
N PRO A 4 10.06 -33.98 -4.73
CA PRO A 4 10.72 -33.84 -3.44
C PRO A 4 11.31 -32.43 -3.31
N THR A 5 10.83 -31.67 -2.32
CA THR A 5 11.41 -30.38 -1.94
C THR A 5 12.73 -30.61 -1.21
N THR A 6 13.82 -30.02 -1.71
CA THR A 6 15.11 -30.00 -0.99
C THR A 6 14.92 -29.41 0.41
N ALA A 7 15.45 -30.09 1.43
CA ALA A 7 15.40 -29.59 2.80
C ALA A 7 16.26 -28.33 2.92
N VAL A 8 15.66 -27.24 3.43
CA VAL A 8 16.35 -25.98 3.71
C VAL A 8 16.53 -25.86 5.22
N SER A 9 17.77 -25.67 5.67
CA SER A 9 18.10 -25.40 7.07
C SER A 9 18.26 -23.90 7.27
N LEU A 10 17.59 -23.34 8.28
CA LEU A 10 17.60 -21.92 8.62
C LEU A 10 17.92 -21.77 10.11
N ARG A 11 18.73 -20.77 10.45
CA ARG A 11 18.91 -20.34 11.84
C ARG A 11 17.97 -19.18 12.13
N ILE A 12 17.20 -19.30 13.19
CA ILE A 12 16.20 -18.31 13.65
C ILE A 12 16.34 -18.13 15.16
N THR A 13 15.92 -16.97 15.65
CA THR A 13 15.95 -16.67 17.08
C THR A 13 14.85 -17.42 17.83
N GLU A 14 15.00 -17.55 19.15
CA GLU A 14 13.97 -18.18 20.00
C GLU A 14 12.65 -17.40 19.97
N GLU A 15 12.71 -16.07 19.89
CA GLU A 15 11.53 -15.21 19.79
C GLU A 15 10.76 -15.46 18.48
N ASP A 16 11.47 -15.51 17.34
CA ASP A 16 10.86 -15.81 16.05
C ASP A 16 10.27 -17.22 16.00
N LEU A 17 10.92 -18.19 16.69
CA LEU A 17 10.42 -19.55 16.80
C LEU A 17 9.09 -19.60 17.56
N ALA A 18 8.97 -18.85 18.66
CA ALA A 18 7.73 -18.74 19.42
C ALA A 18 6.60 -18.08 18.59
N LEU A 19 6.93 -17.08 17.77
CA LEU A 19 5.97 -16.48 16.85
C LEU A 19 5.51 -17.45 15.77
N LEU A 20 6.40 -18.29 15.23
CA LEU A 20 6.05 -19.35 14.29
C LEU A 20 5.12 -20.38 14.93
N ASP A 21 5.39 -20.76 16.18
CA ASP A 21 4.55 -21.70 16.93
C ASP A 21 3.14 -21.17 17.16
N ALA A 22 3.00 -19.88 17.48
CA ALA A 22 1.71 -19.24 17.65
C ALA A 22 0.86 -19.25 16.36
N GLN A 23 1.49 -19.38 15.19
CA GLN A 23 0.80 -19.48 13.89
C GLN A 23 0.47 -20.92 13.49
N VAL A 24 0.94 -21.94 14.22
CA VAL A 24 0.60 -23.34 13.94
C VAL A 24 -0.87 -23.59 14.29
N GLY A 25 -1.61 -24.23 13.38
CA GLY A 25 -3.06 -24.44 13.49
C GLY A 25 -3.90 -23.28 12.94
N LEU A 26 -3.30 -22.10 12.71
CA LEU A 26 -3.97 -20.98 12.06
C LEU A 26 -3.89 -21.11 10.53
N LYS A 27 -4.96 -20.66 9.85
CA LYS A 27 -5.06 -20.68 8.37
C LYS A 27 -4.79 -22.05 7.74
N GLY A 28 -5.01 -23.15 8.47
CA GLY A 28 -4.82 -24.52 7.98
C GLY A 28 -3.39 -25.05 8.06
N SER A 29 -2.46 -24.34 8.72
CA SER A 29 -1.11 -24.83 8.99
C SER A 29 -1.14 -26.02 9.96
N ARG A 30 -0.36 -27.07 9.69
CA ARG A 30 -0.29 -28.25 10.59
C ARG A 30 0.99 -28.30 11.40
N ASN A 31 2.05 -27.68 10.89
CA ASN A 31 3.38 -27.67 11.51
C ASN A 31 4.13 -26.39 11.15
N ARG A 32 5.27 -26.16 11.82
CA ARG A 32 6.16 -25.01 11.57
C ARG A 32 6.61 -24.94 10.11
N SER A 33 6.91 -26.08 9.48
CA SER A 33 7.36 -26.12 8.09
C SER A 33 6.29 -25.64 7.11
N ASP A 34 5.01 -25.89 7.40
CA ASP A 34 3.89 -25.39 6.60
C ASP A 34 3.73 -23.88 6.80
N VAL A 35 3.86 -23.38 8.03
CA VAL A 35 3.86 -21.92 8.30
C VAL A 35 4.97 -21.23 7.51
N VAL A 36 6.20 -21.76 7.56
CA VAL A 36 7.35 -21.23 6.83
C VAL A 36 7.14 -21.32 5.31
N ARG A 37 6.60 -22.44 4.81
CA ARG A 37 6.33 -22.62 3.38
C ARG A 37 5.30 -21.60 2.89
N MET A 38 4.21 -21.39 3.62
CA MET A 38 3.20 -20.40 3.27
C MET A 38 3.76 -18.98 3.30
N ALA A 39 4.57 -18.64 4.31
CA ALA A 39 5.22 -17.32 4.38
C ALA A 39 6.16 -17.08 3.20
N ILE A 40 6.95 -18.08 2.81
CA ILE A 40 7.82 -18.00 1.62
C ILE A 40 6.99 -17.85 0.35
N GLN A 41 5.89 -18.61 0.21
CA GLN A 41 4.99 -18.46 -0.94
C GLN A 41 4.38 -17.06 -1.00
N GLU A 42 3.88 -16.53 0.11
CA GLU A 42 3.35 -15.17 0.20
C GLU A 42 4.43 -14.15 -0.20
N TYR A 43 5.64 -14.30 0.30
CA TYR A 43 6.77 -13.42 0.00
C TYR A 43 7.24 -13.48 -1.46
N LEU A 44 7.16 -14.65 -2.11
CA LEU A 44 7.57 -14.82 -3.51
C LEU A 44 6.47 -14.41 -4.50
N HIS A 45 5.21 -14.65 -4.16
CA HIS A 45 4.08 -14.39 -5.07
C HIS A 45 3.50 -12.98 -4.93
N ASN A 46 3.57 -12.34 -3.76
CA ASN A 46 3.06 -10.98 -3.56
C ASN A 46 4.10 -9.90 -3.84
N ARG A 47 5.08 -10.16 -4.70
CA ARG A 47 6.00 -9.12 -5.16
C ARG A 47 5.43 -8.36 -6.34
N PRO A 48 5.59 -7.03 -6.38
CA PRO A 48 5.29 -6.28 -7.59
C PRO A 48 6.22 -6.73 -8.74
N LEU A 49 5.68 -6.74 -9.96
CA LEU A 49 6.43 -7.21 -11.15
C LEU A 49 7.62 -6.32 -11.53
N LEU A 50 7.62 -5.05 -11.10
CA LEU A 50 8.63 -4.05 -11.45
C LEU A 50 9.49 -3.73 -10.23
N GLN A 51 10.80 -3.57 -10.44
CA GLN A 51 11.78 -3.35 -9.37
C GLN A 51 11.55 -2.09 -8.53
N ASP A 52 10.87 -1.08 -9.09
CA ASP A 52 10.62 0.21 -8.41
C ASP A 52 9.21 0.34 -7.82
N MET A 53 8.42 -0.73 -7.86
CA MET A 53 7.08 -0.76 -7.27
C MET A 53 7.13 -1.41 -5.89
N ASP A 54 6.23 -0.98 -5.00
CA ASP A 54 6.13 -1.53 -3.63
C ASP A 54 4.71 -2.07 -3.38
N SER A 55 4.61 -3.05 -2.46
CA SER A 55 3.36 -3.67 -2.04
C SER A 55 3.02 -3.24 -0.61
N VAL A 56 1.86 -2.62 -0.41
CA VAL A 56 1.39 -2.20 0.92
C VAL A 56 0.45 -3.26 1.49
N ARG A 57 0.79 -3.82 2.65
CA ARG A 57 -0.10 -4.71 3.40
C ARG A 57 -0.96 -3.90 4.37
N ILE A 58 -2.27 -3.90 4.14
CA ILE A 58 -3.22 -3.13 4.95
C ILE A 58 -4.02 -4.09 5.84
N PRO A 59 -3.94 -3.99 7.18
CA PRO A 59 -4.81 -4.75 8.05
C PRO A 59 -6.25 -4.22 7.93
N LEU A 60 -7.19 -5.12 7.70
CA LEU A 60 -8.61 -4.77 7.57
C LEU A 60 -9.36 -5.12 8.85
N GLY A 61 -10.21 -4.21 9.31
CA GLY A 61 -11.13 -4.48 10.41
C GLY A 61 -12.21 -5.48 10.00
N ARG A 62 -12.84 -6.12 10.99
CA ARG A 62 -13.93 -7.09 10.75
C ARG A 62 -15.10 -6.47 9.97
N HIS A 63 -15.44 -5.21 10.26
CA HIS A 63 -16.50 -4.51 9.55
C HIS A 63 -16.17 -4.37 8.06
N ASP A 64 -14.99 -3.88 7.74
CA ASP A 64 -14.55 -3.66 6.35
C ASP A 64 -14.46 -4.98 5.59
N GLN A 65 -13.97 -6.04 6.23
CA GLN A 65 -13.97 -7.39 5.65
C GLN A 65 -15.37 -7.87 5.27
N GLN A 66 -16.37 -7.64 6.12
CA GLN A 66 -17.75 -8.01 5.80
C GLN A 66 -18.32 -7.19 4.64
N GLN A 67 -18.02 -5.90 4.56
CA GLN A 67 -18.48 -5.07 3.43
C GLN A 67 -17.79 -5.47 2.13
N LEU A 68 -16.48 -5.70 2.16
CA LEU A 68 -15.74 -6.18 1.00
C LEU A 68 -16.22 -7.55 0.53
N GLY A 69 -16.58 -8.44 1.46
CA GLY A 69 -17.21 -9.72 1.12
C GLY A 69 -18.53 -9.55 0.35
N LYS A 70 -19.40 -8.64 0.81
CA LYS A 70 -20.64 -8.31 0.08
C LYS A 70 -20.36 -7.70 -1.29
N LEU A 71 -19.40 -6.79 -1.39
CA LEU A 71 -19.01 -6.19 -2.67
C LEU A 71 -18.48 -7.23 -3.66
N TYR A 72 -17.71 -8.20 -3.16
CA TYR A 72 -17.26 -9.32 -3.97
C TYR A 72 -18.43 -10.18 -4.45
N GLU A 73 -19.37 -10.54 -3.57
CA GLU A 73 -20.53 -11.35 -3.94
C GLU A 73 -21.46 -10.65 -4.93
N LEU A 74 -21.67 -9.34 -4.80
CA LEU A 74 -22.61 -8.58 -5.62
C LEU A 74 -22.01 -8.11 -6.94
N LEU A 75 -20.75 -7.69 -6.94
CA LEU A 75 -20.12 -6.98 -8.05
C LEU A 75 -18.85 -7.66 -8.56
N GLY A 76 -18.40 -8.74 -7.91
CA GLY A 76 -17.12 -9.39 -8.23
C GLY A 76 -15.89 -8.57 -7.86
N VAL A 77 -16.06 -7.49 -7.08
CA VAL A 77 -14.97 -6.58 -6.70
C VAL A 77 -14.14 -7.21 -5.59
N THR A 78 -12.88 -7.51 -5.89
CA THR A 78 -11.95 -8.05 -4.88
C THR A 78 -11.45 -6.94 -3.95
N PRO A 79 -10.98 -7.28 -2.74
CA PRO A 79 -10.38 -6.33 -1.82
C PRO A 79 -9.24 -5.50 -2.44
N GLU A 80 -8.44 -6.11 -3.32
CA GLU A 80 -7.32 -5.46 -3.99
C GLU A 80 -7.80 -4.38 -4.96
N ILE A 81 -8.85 -4.67 -5.74
CA ILE A 81 -9.44 -3.71 -6.68
C ILE A 81 -10.06 -2.54 -5.89
N ALA A 82 -10.84 -2.85 -4.85
CA ALA A 82 -11.43 -1.83 -3.98
C ALA A 82 -10.37 -0.93 -3.33
N ALA A 83 -9.25 -1.51 -2.87
CA ALA A 83 -8.14 -0.74 -2.32
C ALA A 83 -7.47 0.14 -3.38
N GLN A 84 -7.24 -0.38 -4.59
CA GLN A 84 -6.66 0.38 -5.68
C GLN A 84 -7.53 1.59 -6.08
N GLU A 85 -8.84 1.38 -6.20
CA GLU A 85 -9.79 2.46 -6.49
C GLU A 85 -9.84 3.49 -5.36
N GLY A 86 -9.86 3.03 -4.10
CA GLY A 86 -9.82 3.90 -2.93
C GLY A 86 -8.55 4.77 -2.88
N ILE A 87 -7.38 4.20 -3.18
CA ILE A 87 -6.12 4.94 -3.25
C ILE A 87 -6.19 6.02 -4.34
N LYS A 88 -6.68 5.68 -5.54
CA LYS A 88 -6.83 6.65 -6.65
C LYS A 88 -7.78 7.79 -6.28
N LEU A 89 -8.92 7.47 -5.66
CA LEU A 89 -9.88 8.46 -5.17
C LEU A 89 -9.26 9.39 -4.12
N TYR A 90 -8.50 8.83 -3.18
CA TYR A 90 -7.83 9.61 -2.15
C TYR A 90 -6.76 10.53 -2.75
N ILE A 91 -5.93 10.04 -3.68
CA ILE A 91 -4.94 10.86 -4.39
C ILE A 91 -5.64 12.01 -5.13
N ALA A 92 -6.70 11.72 -5.90
CA ALA A 92 -7.44 12.75 -6.62
C ALA A 92 -8.00 13.83 -5.68
N LYS A 93 -8.56 13.42 -4.53
CA LYS A 93 -9.05 14.33 -3.50
C LYS A 93 -7.92 15.17 -2.88
N ALA A 94 -6.80 14.54 -2.56
CA ALA A 94 -5.63 15.22 -1.99
C ALA A 94 -5.05 16.23 -2.98
N THR A 95 -4.86 15.86 -4.24
CA THR A 95 -4.39 16.76 -5.30
C THR A 95 -5.34 17.92 -5.52
N ALA A 96 -6.66 17.69 -5.54
CA ALA A 96 -7.66 18.75 -5.65
C ALA A 96 -7.60 19.73 -4.46
N SER A 97 -7.30 19.23 -3.25
CA SER A 97 -7.12 20.08 -2.06
C SER A 97 -5.81 20.89 -2.06
N LEU A 98 -4.77 20.40 -2.76
CA LEU A 98 -3.47 21.07 -2.91
C LEU A 98 -3.47 22.10 -4.05
N ALA A 99 -4.31 21.93 -5.06
CA ALA A 99 -4.47 22.87 -6.17
C ALA A 99 -4.76 24.34 -5.74
N PRO A 100 -5.68 24.63 -4.79
CA PRO A 100 -5.89 26.01 -4.34
C PRO A 100 -4.67 26.56 -3.60
N ILE A 101 -3.91 25.72 -2.88
CA ILE A 101 -2.71 26.17 -2.16
C ILE A 101 -1.64 26.60 -3.16
N ASN A 102 -1.36 25.79 -4.19
CA ASN A 102 -0.41 26.16 -5.25
C ASN A 102 -0.88 27.40 -6.01
N ASN A 103 -2.17 27.48 -6.37
CA ASN A 103 -2.72 28.67 -7.04
C ASN A 103 -2.62 29.93 -6.17
N THR A 104 -2.77 29.82 -4.85
CA THR A 104 -2.57 30.97 -3.94
C THR A 104 -1.11 31.37 -3.83
N LEU A 105 -0.18 30.42 -3.85
CA LEU A 105 1.26 30.71 -3.83
C LEU A 105 1.70 31.36 -5.14
N ASP A 106 1.21 30.87 -6.28
CA ASP A 106 1.47 31.47 -7.59
C ASP A 106 0.84 32.86 -7.70
N ALA A 107 -0.38 33.07 -7.20
CA ALA A 107 -1.02 34.38 -7.16
C ALA A 107 -0.27 35.38 -6.26
N VAL A 108 0.24 34.94 -5.11
CA VAL A 108 1.06 35.77 -4.21
C VAL A 108 2.43 36.07 -4.83
N LEU A 109 3.04 35.11 -5.51
CA LEU A 109 4.30 35.30 -6.24
C LEU A 109 4.13 36.32 -7.38
N GLU A 110 3.07 36.20 -8.18
CA GLU A 110 2.76 37.13 -9.26
C GLU A 110 2.43 38.54 -8.73
N ALA A 111 1.68 38.65 -7.62
CA ALA A 111 1.46 39.94 -6.96
C ALA A 111 2.77 40.57 -6.44
N SER A 112 3.66 39.76 -5.86
CA SER A 112 4.99 40.21 -5.41
C SER A 112 5.88 40.64 -6.58
N ARG A 113 5.84 39.92 -7.72
CA ARG A 113 6.55 40.29 -8.94
C ARG A 113 6.02 41.59 -9.53
N ALA A 114 4.70 41.76 -9.62
CA ALA A 114 4.06 42.98 -10.09
C ALA A 114 4.41 44.19 -9.20
N ALA A 115 4.52 44.00 -7.88
CA ALA A 115 4.96 45.06 -6.96
C ALA A 115 6.47 45.38 -7.08
N THR A 116 7.28 44.44 -7.56
CA THR A 116 8.75 44.58 -7.67
C THR A 116 9.21 45.03 -9.05
N ILE A 117 8.38 44.88 -10.09
CA ILE A 117 8.65 45.48 -11.41
C ILE A 117 8.61 47.00 -11.25
N ARG A 118 9.80 47.59 -11.28
CA ARG A 118 10.08 49.02 -11.12
C ARG A 118 9.18 49.82 -12.07
N ARG A 119 8.24 50.57 -11.52
CA ARG A 119 7.33 51.48 -12.23
C ARG A 119 8.17 52.49 -13.03
N SER A 120 8.27 52.29 -14.34
CA SER A 120 9.00 53.17 -15.26
C SER A 120 8.16 54.41 -15.63
N GLU A 121 7.56 55.06 -14.63
CA GLU A 121 6.70 56.24 -14.81
C GLU A 121 7.25 57.51 -14.17
N TYR A 122 8.49 57.50 -13.67
CA TYR A 122 9.17 58.71 -13.21
C TYR A 122 10.54 58.85 -13.86
N GLN A 123 10.54 59.27 -15.11
CA GLN A 123 11.62 60.04 -15.71
C GLN A 123 10.97 61.22 -16.45
N GLU A 124 10.77 62.32 -15.71
CA GLU A 124 10.85 63.68 -16.25
C GLU A 124 12.07 64.36 -15.63
#